data_AF-A0A3D2USZ1-F1
#
_entry.id   AF-A0A3D2USZ1-F1
#
_cell.length_a   1.000
_cell.length_b   1.000
_cell.length_c   1.000
_cell.angle_alpha   90.00
_cell.angle_beta   90.00
_cell.angle_gamma   90.00
#
_symmetry.space_group_name_H-M   'P 1'
#
loop_
_entity.id
_entity.type
_entity.pdbx_description
1 polymer ?
#
loop_
_entity_poly.entity_id
_entity_poly.type
_entity_poly.pdbx_seq_one_letter_code
_entity_poly.pdbx_strand_id
1 'polypeptide(L)'
;STFGIRCPHCLGETKVVSQKIIHEEDKSRKKVKSKDKVSRAVLLDNIRSAWNVGSILRSADGLGFDRVFLCGITPTPENEAVTKTSL
;
A
#
# COMPACT_ATOMS: atom_id res chain seq x y z
N SER A 1 -15.01 -17.08 -11.80
CA SER A 1 -14.28 -15.86 -12.21
C SER A 1 -12.80 -16.13 -12.03
N THR A 2 -12.04 -16.25 -13.12
CA THR A 2 -10.64 -16.74 -13.10
C THR A 2 -9.65 -15.58 -12.94
N PHE A 3 -9.89 -14.72 -11.96
CA PHE A 3 -9.02 -13.56 -11.71
C PHE A 3 -7.70 -14.04 -11.12
N GLY A 4 -6.57 -13.62 -11.70
CA GLY A 4 -5.23 -13.92 -11.20
C GLY A 4 -4.54 -15.17 -11.76
N ILE A 5 -5.21 -16.03 -12.53
CA ILE A 5 -4.58 -17.24 -13.13
C ILE A 5 -3.80 -16.91 -14.42
N ARG A 6 -4.20 -15.86 -15.15
CA ARG A 6 -3.54 -15.43 -16.39
C ARG A 6 -3.25 -13.94 -16.43
N CYS A 7 -2.11 -13.60 -17.04
CA CYS A 7 -1.72 -12.21 -17.31
C CYS A 7 -2.66 -11.58 -18.35
N PRO A 8 -3.28 -10.41 -18.10
CA PRO A 8 -4.19 -9.78 -19.06
C PRO A 8 -3.48 -9.18 -20.28
N HIS A 9 -2.15 -9.03 -20.23
CA HIS A 9 -1.36 -8.47 -21.32
C HIS A 9 -0.86 -9.52 -22.31
N CYS A 10 -0.38 -10.68 -21.84
CA CYS A 10 0.20 -11.74 -22.68
C CYS A 10 -0.51 -13.10 -22.59
N LEU A 11 -1.56 -13.22 -21.77
CA LEU A 11 -2.33 -14.45 -21.54
C LEU A 11 -1.53 -15.65 -20.99
N GLY A 12 -0.25 -15.47 -20.67
CA GLY A 12 0.58 -16.47 -20.01
C GLY A 12 0.06 -16.80 -18.60
N GLU A 13 0.43 -17.99 -18.13
CA GLU A 13 0.13 -18.43 -16.76
C GLU A 13 0.81 -17.52 -15.73
N THR A 14 0.05 -17.06 -14.73
CA THR A 14 0.59 -16.23 -13.67
C THR A 14 1.50 -17.06 -12.78
N LYS A 15 2.80 -16.80 -12.82
CA LYS A 15 3.78 -17.37 -11.88
C LYS A 15 3.96 -16.43 -10.70
N VAL A 16 3.58 -16.86 -9.50
CA VAL A 16 3.83 -16.11 -8.26
C VAL A 16 5.33 -16.19 -7.93
N VAL A 17 6.06 -15.10 -8.17
CA VAL A 17 7.54 -15.07 -7.99
C VAL A 17 7.93 -14.83 -6.53
N SER A 18 7.05 -14.23 -5.73
CA SER A 18 7.24 -14.10 -4.29
C SER A 18 5.89 -13.85 -3.62
N GLN A 19 5.46 -14.77 -2.76
CA GLN A 19 4.36 -14.54 -1.83
C GLN A 19 4.99 -14.34 -0.45
N LYS A 20 5.19 -13.09 -0.03
CA LYS A 20 5.39 -12.85 1.40
C LYS A 20 4.06 -13.17 2.06
N ILE A 21 4.01 -14.29 2.76
CA ILE A 21 2.96 -14.54 3.73
C ILE A 21 3.08 -13.41 4.74
N ILE A 22 2.02 -12.60 4.86
CA ILE A 22 1.89 -11.64 5.96
C ILE A 22 1.61 -12.52 7.18
N HIS A 23 2.65 -13.14 7.76
CA HIS A 23 2.51 -13.84 9.02
C HIS A 23 2.29 -12.80 10.12
N GLU A 24 1.36 -13.13 11.02
CA GLU A 24 1.09 -12.45 12.28
C GLU A 24 2.38 -12.09 13.02
N GLU A 25 2.31 -11.00 13.78
CA GLU A 25 3.41 -10.35 14.49
C GLU A 25 4.31 -11.32 15.28
N ASP A 26 5.41 -11.76 14.66
CA ASP A 26 6.46 -12.51 15.34
C ASP A 26 7.19 -11.59 16.36
N LYS A 27 6.80 -11.71 17.64
CA LYS A 27 7.42 -11.07 18.82
C LYS A 27 8.82 -11.61 19.16
N SER A 28 9.64 -12.01 18.19
CA SER A 28 11.02 -12.44 18.43
C SER A 28 12.01 -11.58 17.64
N ARG A 29 12.29 -10.38 18.14
CA ARG A 29 13.35 -9.49 17.62
C ARG A 29 14.73 -10.15 17.79
N LYS A 30 15.15 -10.97 16.83
CA LYS A 30 16.57 -11.23 16.59
C LYS A 30 17.15 -9.97 15.93
N LYS A 31 18.19 -9.37 16.53
CA LYS A 31 18.92 -8.22 15.96
C LYS A 31 19.53 -8.63 14.62
N VAL A 32 18.82 -8.34 13.53
CA VAL A 32 19.32 -8.50 12.17
C VAL A 32 20.26 -7.34 11.88
N LYS A 33 21.50 -7.67 11.53
CA LYS A 33 22.55 -6.77 11.02
C LYS A 33 21.95 -5.82 9.98
N SER A 34 22.34 -4.54 10.03
CA SER A 34 21.91 -3.42 9.17
C SER A 34 21.54 -3.85 7.76
N LYS A 35 20.27 -4.21 7.56
CA LYS A 35 19.70 -4.52 6.25
C LYS A 35 19.28 -3.22 5.61
N ASP A 36 19.53 -3.12 4.31
CA ASP A 36 19.04 -2.05 3.44
C ASP A 36 17.61 -1.66 3.84
N LYS A 37 17.39 -0.38 4.14
CA LYS A 37 16.09 0.14 4.55
C LYS A 37 15.12 -0.15 3.40
N VAL A 38 14.28 -1.17 3.57
CA VAL A 38 13.31 -1.57 2.53
C VAL A 38 12.39 -0.39 2.32
N SER A 39 12.46 0.23 1.15
CA SER A 39 11.60 1.36 0.83
C SER A 39 10.17 0.86 0.63
N ARG A 40 9.22 1.46 1.34
CA ARG A 40 7.80 1.05 1.33
C ARG A 40 6.96 2.14 0.71
N ALA A 41 6.09 1.76 -0.22
CA ALA A 41 5.15 2.68 -0.86
C ALA A 41 3.74 2.10 -0.88
N VAL A 42 2.74 2.97 -0.94
CA VAL A 42 1.32 2.61 -1.04
C VAL A 42 0.68 3.33 -2.24
N LEU A 43 -0.23 2.66 -2.94
CA LEU A 43 -0.99 3.18 -4.08
C LEU A 43 -2.48 3.14 -3.74
N LEU A 44 -3.14 4.29 -3.81
CA LEU A 44 -4.58 4.44 -3.65
C LEU A 44 -5.18 4.72 -5.02
N ASP A 45 -5.86 3.72 -5.58
CA ASP A 45 -6.52 3.83 -6.88
C ASP A 45 -8.05 3.89 -6.72
N ASN A 46 -8.65 4.89 -7.36
CA ASN A 46 -10.10 5.08 -7.43
C ASN A 46 -10.85 5.08 -6.08
N ILE A 47 -10.23 5.59 -5.01
CA ILE A 47 -10.90 5.74 -3.71
C ILE A 47 -11.73 7.01 -3.70
N ARG A 48 -13.07 6.91 -3.67
CA ARG A 48 -13.96 8.08 -3.69
C ARG A 48 -14.07 8.83 -2.36
N SER A 49 -13.85 8.16 -1.24
CA SER A 49 -14.03 8.75 0.10
C SER A 49 -12.79 9.51 0.54
N ALA A 50 -12.88 10.84 0.59
CA ALA A 50 -11.81 11.71 1.10
C ALA A 50 -11.41 11.39 2.55
N TRP A 51 -12.37 11.06 3.42
CA TRP A 51 -12.12 10.65 4.80
C TRP A 51 -11.29 9.36 4.89
N ASN A 52 -11.59 8.38 4.01
CA ASN A 52 -10.81 7.14 3.96
C ASN A 52 -9.40 7.42 3.44
N VAL A 53 -9.24 8.29 2.44
CA VAL A 53 -7.91 8.68 1.94
C VAL A 53 -7.08 9.28 3.07
N GLY A 54 -7.58 10.27 3.80
CA GLY A 54 -6.78 10.87 4.89
C GLY A 54 -6.49 9.89 6.03
N SER A 55 -7.44 9.02 6.40
CA SER A 55 -7.18 7.95 7.38
C SER A 55 -6.07 6.98 6.92
N ILE A 56 -5.99 6.67 5.61
CA ILE A 56 -4.93 5.84 5.04
C ILE A 56 -3.60 6.60 5.04
N LEU A 57 -3.59 7.89 4.69
CA LEU A 57 -2.38 8.73 4.75
C LEU A 57 -1.80 8.78 6.16
N ARG A 58 -2.65 9.02 7.17
CA ARG A 58 -2.26 9.02 8.59
C ARG A 58 -1.67 7.67 9.01
N SER A 59 -2.26 6.57 8.54
CA SER A 59 -1.77 5.21 8.82
C SER A 59 -0.43 4.93 8.12
N ALA A 60 -0.27 5.38 6.87
CA ALA A 60 0.96 5.22 6.09
C ALA A 60 2.14 5.95 6.74
N ASP A 61 1.91 7.17 7.23
CA ASP A 61 2.89 7.94 8.00
C ASP A 61 3.30 7.20 9.29
N GLY A 62 2.33 6.78 10.10
CA GLY A 62 2.59 6.03 11.35
C GLY A 62 3.28 4.68 11.15
N LEU A 63 3.12 4.04 9.99
CA LEU A 63 3.76 2.77 9.63
C LEU A 63 5.14 2.95 8.97
N GLY A 64 5.54 4.18 8.67
CA GLY A 64 6.83 4.53 8.08
C GLY A 64 6.95 4.17 6.59
N PHE A 65 5.87 4.37 5.82
CA PHE A 65 5.94 4.35 4.37
C PHE A 65 6.71 5.58 3.87
N ASP A 66 7.56 5.42 2.85
CA ASP A 66 8.36 6.52 2.31
C ASP A 66 7.59 7.29 1.21
N ARG A 67 6.58 6.69 0.58
CA ARG A 67 5.83 7.27 -0.54
C ARG A 67 4.37 6.84 -0.55
N VAL A 68 3.49 7.78 -0.92
CA VAL A 68 2.08 7.51 -1.20
C VAL A 68 1.76 8.01 -2.61
N PHE A 69 1.09 7.19 -3.41
CA PHE A 69 0.64 7.52 -4.76
C PHE A 69 -0.88 7.51 -4.80
N LEU A 70 -1.47 8.55 -5.41
CA LEU A 70 -2.92 8.68 -5.60
C LEU A 70 -3.20 8.61 -7.10
N CYS A 71 -4.15 7.78 -7.52
CA CYS A 71 -4.49 7.55 -8.93
C CYS A 71 -6.00 7.55 -9.16
N GLY A 72 -6.39 7.76 -10.42
CA GLY A 72 -7.79 7.78 -10.84
C GLY A 72 -8.56 8.95 -10.20
N ILE A 73 -9.77 8.67 -9.71
CA ILE A 73 -10.65 9.67 -9.07
C ILE A 73 -10.34 9.93 -7.60
N THR A 74 -9.20 9.45 -7.08
CA THR A 74 -8.85 9.56 -5.66
C THR A 74 -8.64 11.01 -5.24
N PRO A 75 -9.36 11.53 -4.22
CA PRO A 75 -9.17 12.87 -3.69
C PRO A 75 -7.73 13.09 -3.22
N THR A 76 -7.19 14.25 -3.56
CA THR A 76 -5.82 14.66 -3.25
C THR A 76 -5.78 15.54 -1.99
N PRO A 77 -4.58 15.84 -1.44
CA PRO A 77 -4.45 16.67 -0.22
C PRO A 77 -5.04 18.09 -0.31
N GLU A 78 -5.36 18.58 -1.50
CA GLU A 78 -6.08 19.84 -1.75
C GLU A 78 -7.57 19.75 -1.33
N ASN A 79 -8.11 18.55 -1.14
CA ASN A 79 -9.45 18.35 -0.59
C ASN A 79 -9.43 18.50 0.94
N GLU A 80 -10.20 19.44 1.46
CA GLU A 80 -10.24 19.77 2.89
C GLU A 80 -10.57 18.56 3.79
N ALA A 81 -11.41 17.63 3.34
CA ALA A 81 -11.74 16.43 4.10
C ALA A 81 -10.57 15.44 4.20
N VAL A 82 -9.70 15.39 3.17
CA VAL A 82 -8.44 14.63 3.24
C VAL A 82 -7.52 15.29 4.27
N THR A 83 -7.32 16.60 4.20
CA THR A 83 -6.44 17.34 5.12
C THR A 83 -6.88 17.18 6.58
N LYS A 84 -8.19 17.30 6.85
CA LYS A 84 -8.77 17.16 8.20
C LYS A 84 -8.57 15.79 8.83
N THR A 85 -8.29 14.77 8.03
CA THR A 85 -8.15 13.37 8.49
C THR A 85 -6.73 12.82 8.38
N SER A 86 -5.86 13.46 7.61
CA SER A 86 -4.47 13.05 7.43
C SER A 86 -3.52 13.58 8.51
N LEU A 87 -3.88 14.69 9.15
CA LEU A 87 -3.09 15.38 10.19
C LEU A 87 -3.17 14.68 11.56
#